data_AF-A0A953C417-F1
#
_entry.id   AF-A0A953C417-F1
#
_cell.length_a   1.000
_cell.length_b   1.000
_cell.length_c   1.000
_cell.angle_alpha   90.00
_cell.angle_beta   90.00
_cell.angle_gamma   90.00
#
_symmetry.space_group_name_H-M   'P 1'
#
loop_
_entity.id
_entity.type
_entity.pdbx_description
1 polymer ?
#
loop_
_entity_poly.entity_id
_entity_poly.type
_entity_poly.pdbx_seq_one_letter_code
_entity_poly.pdbx_strand_id
1 'polypeptide(L)'
;MTIYGSSSSEHKDGTNNADLIYVFQGNDTVFAMGGNDTVYGAEGNDELYGFSGNDYLYGGADQDTLYGGQGNDVLGGDNGHDVLWGEADNDYLMGGSGNDTLYGGSGDDTLRGDNGSDVLSGGDGIDTASFTTAVVIGNGKAYSGSDVDDLISIEKISASRNNDHVVGDYQEIKGGGGNDYIEGGTSANVLKGDQGNDTLVGNAGGDTLWGGSGGDVFDYNYVTDSPYDGVGDVIKDFQSGVDKIDLRAFNVSFDSNGGTVGSWQVGIDHNSAGTYWVWVNTDGDSAIEMEITLDNVSNLSASDFLL
;
A
#
# COMPACT_ATOMS: atom_id res chain seq x y z
N MET A 1 6.63 -16.45 32.11
CA MET A 1 7.09 -15.99 33.45
C MET A 1 7.18 -14.47 33.43
N THR A 2 7.41 -13.77 34.55
CA THR A 2 7.67 -12.32 34.51
C THR A 2 9.06 -12.04 35.06
N ILE A 3 9.85 -11.27 34.31
CA ILE A 3 11.24 -10.94 34.59
C ILE A 3 11.36 -9.42 34.67
N TYR A 4 12.08 -8.93 35.69
CA TYR A 4 12.31 -7.52 35.90
C TYR A 4 13.82 -7.24 35.95
N GLY A 5 14.26 -6.22 35.24
CA GLY A 5 15.54 -5.56 35.38
C GLY A 5 15.54 -4.51 36.47
N SER A 6 16.43 -3.55 36.32
CA SER A 6 16.73 -2.49 37.27
C SER A 6 17.09 -1.22 36.50
N SER A 7 17.61 -0.20 37.18
CA SER A 7 17.97 1.05 36.51
C SER A 7 19.41 1.05 35.97
N SER A 8 19.97 -0.12 35.65
CA SER A 8 21.35 -0.29 35.21
C SER A 8 21.41 -1.27 34.06
N SER A 9 22.34 -1.06 33.14
CA SER A 9 22.64 -1.99 32.05
C SER A 9 22.83 -3.44 32.53
N GLU A 10 22.01 -4.32 31.99
CA GLU A 10 21.85 -5.71 32.37
C GLU A 10 21.73 -6.60 31.14
N HIS A 11 21.97 -7.90 31.36
CA HIS A 11 21.60 -8.96 30.45
C HIS A 11 20.48 -9.78 31.10
N LYS A 12 19.39 -10.06 30.35
CA LYS A 12 18.29 -10.92 30.82
C LYS A 12 18.01 -12.03 29.82
N ASP A 13 17.85 -13.23 30.36
CA ASP A 13 17.38 -14.40 29.60
C ASP A 13 15.97 -14.77 30.06
N GLY A 14 15.08 -14.96 29.09
CA GLY A 14 13.79 -15.61 29.25
C GLY A 14 13.93 -17.14 29.33
N THR A 15 12.85 -17.82 29.00
CA THR A 15 12.67 -19.27 29.03
C THR A 15 12.11 -19.74 27.69
N ASN A 16 11.93 -21.04 27.52
CA ASN A 16 11.27 -21.56 26.31
C ASN A 16 9.71 -21.53 26.41
N ASN A 17 9.16 -20.67 27.26
CA ASN A 17 7.72 -20.43 27.32
C ASN A 17 7.48 -18.93 27.34
N ALA A 18 6.26 -18.53 26.96
CA ALA A 18 5.80 -17.15 27.03
C ALA A 18 6.21 -16.41 28.32
N ASP A 19 6.97 -15.34 28.12
CA ASP A 19 7.58 -14.48 29.11
C ASP A 19 7.15 -13.03 28.93
N LEU A 20 7.19 -12.30 30.04
CA LEU A 20 6.95 -10.87 30.10
C LEU A 20 8.16 -10.25 30.76
N ILE A 21 8.92 -9.46 30.02
CA ILE A 21 10.24 -8.96 30.42
C ILE A 21 10.21 -7.44 30.39
N TYR A 22 10.68 -6.81 31.48
CA TYR A 22 10.88 -5.37 31.58
C TYR A 22 12.31 -5.11 32.03
N VAL A 23 13.09 -4.30 31.32
CA VAL A 23 14.49 -4.00 31.71
C VAL A 23 14.74 -2.58 32.21
N PHE A 24 13.81 -1.64 31.95
CA PHE A 24 13.67 -0.33 32.59
C PHE A 24 14.64 0.77 32.14
N GLN A 25 15.78 0.96 32.81
CA GLN A 25 16.74 2.00 32.41
C GLN A 25 18.11 1.40 32.20
N GLY A 26 18.85 1.98 31.26
CA GLY A 26 20.20 1.61 30.94
C GLY A 26 20.22 0.77 29.67
N ASN A 27 21.39 0.65 29.04
CA ASN A 27 21.51 -0.11 27.81
C ASN A 27 21.50 -1.60 28.16
N ASP A 28 20.41 -2.28 27.84
CA ASP A 28 20.14 -3.65 28.22
C ASP A 28 20.24 -4.61 27.02
N THR A 29 20.55 -5.87 27.30
CA THR A 29 20.44 -6.96 26.32
C THR A 29 19.43 -7.98 26.82
N VAL A 30 18.43 -8.31 25.99
CA VAL A 30 17.38 -9.26 26.34
C VAL A 30 17.31 -10.38 25.33
N PHE A 31 17.40 -11.62 25.81
CA PHE A 31 17.15 -12.83 25.05
C PHE A 31 15.85 -13.48 25.53
N ALA A 32 14.74 -13.33 24.81
CA ALA A 32 13.45 -13.87 25.20
C ALA A 32 13.40 -15.42 25.09
N MET A 33 14.16 -15.96 24.15
CA MET A 33 14.43 -17.39 23.88
C MET A 33 13.33 -18.11 23.10
N GLY A 34 12.22 -18.46 23.72
CA GLY A 34 11.18 -19.14 22.95
C GLY A 34 9.83 -19.14 23.61
N GLY A 35 8.80 -19.30 22.79
CA GLY A 35 7.44 -19.00 23.21
C GLY A 35 7.04 -17.63 22.72
N ASN A 36 5.83 -17.20 23.02
CA ASN A 36 5.32 -15.92 22.58
C ASN A 36 5.55 -14.91 23.70
N ASP A 37 6.57 -14.11 23.56
CA ASP A 37 7.11 -13.25 24.60
C ASP A 37 6.64 -11.81 24.41
N THR A 38 6.79 -11.03 25.48
CA THR A 38 6.60 -9.58 25.43
C THR A 38 7.74 -8.93 26.18
N VAL A 39 8.50 -8.09 25.49
CA VAL A 39 9.71 -7.44 26.00
C VAL A 39 9.57 -5.92 25.89
N TYR A 40 9.88 -5.23 26.99
CA TYR A 40 9.96 -3.77 27.05
C TYR A 40 11.37 -3.34 27.47
N GLY A 41 12.09 -2.68 26.56
CA GLY A 41 13.40 -2.05 26.81
C GLY A 41 13.29 -0.87 27.77
N ALA A 42 12.43 0.09 27.39
CA ALA A 42 12.14 1.35 28.06
C ALA A 42 13.17 2.45 27.81
N GLU A 43 14.01 2.88 28.76
CA GLU A 43 15.00 3.95 28.50
C GLU A 43 16.41 3.36 28.32
N GLY A 44 17.11 3.76 27.27
CA GLY A 44 18.47 3.32 27.02
C GLY A 44 18.61 2.79 25.60
N ASN A 45 19.85 2.55 25.16
CA ASN A 45 20.05 1.90 23.87
C ASN A 45 20.04 0.38 24.09
N ASP A 46 18.91 -0.26 23.83
CA ASP A 46 18.66 -1.66 24.14
C ASP A 46 18.84 -2.57 22.93
N GLU A 47 19.15 -3.83 23.21
CA GLU A 47 19.27 -4.90 22.22
C GLU A 47 18.33 -6.05 22.59
N LEU A 48 17.23 -6.21 21.85
CA LEU A 48 16.15 -7.14 22.17
C LEU A 48 16.07 -8.25 21.13
N TYR A 49 16.02 -9.50 21.59
CA TYR A 49 15.94 -10.69 20.74
C TYR A 49 14.75 -11.58 21.13
N GLY A 50 13.77 -11.74 20.24
CA GLY A 50 12.61 -12.64 20.41
C GLY A 50 12.97 -14.12 20.24
N PHE A 51 13.74 -14.42 19.20
CA PHE A 51 14.17 -15.75 18.77
C PHE A 51 13.08 -16.63 18.16
N SER A 52 12.20 -17.25 18.95
CA SER A 52 11.25 -18.22 18.38
C SER A 52 9.88 -18.14 19.02
N GLY A 53 8.85 -17.96 18.21
CA GLY A 53 7.50 -17.70 18.67
C GLY A 53 7.00 -16.39 18.09
N ASN A 54 5.79 -16.00 18.47
CA ASN A 54 5.24 -14.72 18.01
C ASN A 54 5.40 -13.70 19.14
N ASP A 55 6.40 -12.85 19.00
CA ASP A 55 6.90 -11.97 20.04
C ASP A 55 6.41 -10.53 19.86
N TYR A 56 6.36 -9.81 20.97
CA TYR A 56 6.14 -8.37 21.00
C TYR A 56 7.37 -7.70 21.62
N LEU A 57 8.12 -6.96 20.82
CA LEU A 57 9.34 -6.27 21.26
C LEU A 57 9.13 -4.76 21.15
N TYR A 58 9.35 -4.05 22.25
CA TYR A 58 9.26 -2.59 22.31
C TYR A 58 10.58 -2.03 22.83
N GLY A 59 11.28 -1.24 22.00
CA GLY A 59 12.54 -0.57 22.34
C GLY A 59 12.30 0.50 23.39
N GLY A 60 11.58 1.56 23.02
CA GLY A 60 11.06 2.56 23.95
C GLY A 60 11.63 3.95 23.68
N ALA A 61 12.71 4.32 24.34
CA ALA A 61 13.34 5.62 24.21
C ALA A 61 14.84 5.44 24.03
N ASP A 62 15.41 6.30 23.17
CA ASP A 62 16.80 6.25 22.70
C ASP A 62 16.99 5.27 21.54
N GLN A 63 18.21 4.85 21.21
CA GLN A 63 18.47 4.10 19.96
C GLN A 63 18.52 2.60 20.22
N ASP A 64 17.49 1.90 19.79
CA ASP A 64 17.30 0.48 20.06
C ASP A 64 17.59 -0.40 18.84
N THR A 65 17.91 -1.66 19.10
CA THR A 65 18.05 -2.69 18.07
C THR A 65 17.21 -3.90 18.44
N LEU A 66 16.25 -4.24 17.59
CA LEU A 66 15.27 -5.30 17.82
C LEU A 66 15.41 -6.39 16.75
N TYR A 67 15.38 -7.65 17.18
CA TYR A 67 15.40 -8.84 16.34
C TYR A 67 14.20 -9.73 16.71
N GLY A 68 13.24 -9.89 15.79
CA GLY A 68 12.06 -10.74 15.97
C GLY A 68 12.47 -12.20 16.04
N GLY A 69 12.96 -12.74 14.94
CA GLY A 69 13.44 -14.11 14.86
C GLY A 69 12.55 -14.96 13.98
N GLN A 70 12.12 -16.12 14.50
CA GLN A 70 11.18 -17.00 13.83
C GLN A 70 9.79 -16.79 14.41
N GLY A 71 8.83 -16.47 13.56
CA GLY A 71 7.43 -16.36 13.93
C GLY A 71 6.86 -15.04 13.45
N ASN A 72 5.59 -14.80 13.73
CA ASN A 72 4.96 -13.55 13.31
C ASN A 72 5.08 -12.53 14.44
N ASP A 73 6.06 -11.66 14.34
CA ASP A 73 6.47 -10.75 15.41
C ASP A 73 5.89 -9.34 15.23
N VAL A 74 5.84 -8.61 16.35
CA VAL A 74 5.49 -7.20 16.39
C VAL A 74 6.63 -6.44 17.04
N LEU A 75 7.31 -5.60 16.27
CA LEU A 75 8.44 -4.80 16.72
C LEU A 75 8.06 -3.31 16.70
N GLY A 76 8.32 -2.61 17.81
CA GLY A 76 8.19 -1.16 17.93
C GLY A 76 9.48 -0.53 18.42
N GLY A 77 10.09 0.36 17.64
CA GLY A 77 11.24 1.18 18.06
C GLY A 77 10.84 2.25 19.08
N ASP A 78 9.68 2.85 18.87
CA ASP A 78 9.09 3.95 19.64
C ASP A 78 9.82 5.30 19.44
N ASN A 79 10.69 5.77 20.33
CA ASN A 79 11.40 7.04 20.14
C ASN A 79 12.88 6.79 20.01
N GLY A 80 13.48 7.11 18.87
CA GLY A 80 14.85 6.71 18.67
C GLY A 80 15.36 6.91 17.26
N HIS A 81 16.51 6.33 16.98
CA HIS A 81 16.92 6.01 15.61
C HIS A 81 17.16 4.53 15.63
N ASP A 82 16.10 3.78 15.40
CA ASP A 82 16.00 2.38 15.75
C ASP A 82 16.31 1.49 14.56
N VAL A 83 16.77 0.28 14.86
CA VAL A 83 17.02 -0.75 13.86
C VAL A 83 16.18 -1.97 14.19
N LEU A 84 15.21 -2.28 13.34
CA LEU A 84 14.28 -3.40 13.52
C LEU A 84 14.52 -4.45 12.45
N TRP A 85 14.67 -5.70 12.86
CA TRP A 85 14.75 -6.87 12.00
C TRP A 85 13.61 -7.83 12.34
N GLY A 86 12.64 -8.01 11.43
CA GLY A 86 11.60 -9.04 11.57
C GLY A 86 12.20 -10.44 11.50
N GLU A 87 13.05 -10.63 10.49
CA GLU A 87 13.74 -11.88 10.15
C GLU A 87 12.87 -12.87 9.37
N ALA A 88 12.18 -13.82 10.02
CA ALA A 88 11.50 -14.90 9.31
C ALA A 88 10.02 -15.03 9.69
N ASP A 89 9.21 -15.34 8.68
CA ASP A 89 7.74 -15.33 8.73
C ASP A 89 7.19 -13.90 8.64
N ASN A 90 5.91 -13.68 8.97
CA ASN A 90 5.22 -12.43 8.59
C ASN A 90 5.17 -11.45 9.76
N ASP A 91 5.91 -10.36 9.65
CA ASP A 91 6.14 -9.43 10.75
C ASP A 91 5.44 -8.08 10.58
N TYR A 92 5.25 -7.40 11.72
CA TYR A 92 4.76 -6.03 11.79
C TYR A 92 5.76 -5.12 12.49
N LEU A 93 6.41 -4.23 11.73
CA LEU A 93 7.46 -3.35 12.22
C LEU A 93 6.97 -1.89 12.25
N MET A 94 7.15 -1.23 13.40
CA MET A 94 6.89 0.19 13.61
C MET A 94 8.17 0.88 14.06
N GLY A 95 8.70 1.82 13.27
CA GLY A 95 9.85 2.65 13.67
C GLY A 95 9.47 3.57 14.82
N GLY A 96 8.56 4.50 14.55
CA GLY A 96 7.98 5.38 15.55
C GLY A 96 8.40 6.82 15.31
N SER A 97 9.35 7.34 16.07
CA SER A 97 9.85 8.69 15.88
C SER A 97 11.37 8.73 15.79
N GLY A 98 11.84 9.49 14.80
CA GLY A 98 13.24 9.59 14.42
C GLY A 98 13.50 8.77 13.16
N ASN A 99 14.75 8.76 12.69
CA ASN A 99 15.12 8.13 11.43
C ASN A 99 15.46 6.66 11.68
N ASP A 100 14.51 5.80 11.37
CA ASP A 100 14.55 4.38 11.68
C ASP A 100 14.94 3.55 10.45
N THR A 101 15.42 2.33 10.70
CA THR A 101 15.73 1.35 9.67
C THR A 101 15.00 0.05 9.97
N LEU A 102 14.07 -0.32 9.09
CA LEU A 102 13.22 -1.50 9.23
C LEU A 102 13.56 -2.50 8.13
N TYR A 103 13.89 -3.72 8.53
CA TYR A 103 14.09 -4.87 7.66
C TYR A 103 13.03 -5.93 7.96
N GLY A 104 12.12 -6.19 7.01
CA GLY A 104 11.12 -7.26 7.14
C GLY A 104 11.79 -8.61 7.20
N GLY A 105 12.49 -8.98 6.12
CA GLY A 105 13.25 -10.23 6.05
C GLY A 105 12.63 -11.17 5.05
N SER A 106 12.21 -12.36 5.48
CA SER A 106 11.50 -13.32 4.64
C SER A 106 10.08 -13.51 5.15
N GLY A 107 9.08 -13.35 4.29
CA GLY A 107 7.67 -13.39 4.69
C GLY A 107 6.91 -12.27 4.01
N ASP A 108 5.60 -12.20 4.25
CA ASP A 108 4.81 -11.05 3.82
C ASP A 108 4.73 -10.06 4.99
N ASP A 109 5.61 -9.05 4.98
CA ASP A 109 5.79 -8.13 6.09
C ASP A 109 4.98 -6.84 5.93
N THR A 110 4.73 -6.16 7.06
CA THR A 110 4.17 -4.80 7.05
C THR A 110 5.06 -3.86 7.84
N LEU A 111 5.56 -2.84 7.16
CA LEU A 111 6.53 -1.88 7.68
C LEU A 111 5.91 -0.49 7.76
N ARG A 112 6.11 0.18 8.89
CA ARG A 112 5.65 1.56 9.13
C ARG A 112 6.77 2.37 9.80
N GLY A 113 7.37 3.31 9.07
CA GLY A 113 8.39 4.21 9.61
C GLY A 113 7.84 5.21 10.64
N ASP A 114 6.63 5.72 10.38
CA ASP A 114 5.99 6.80 11.14
C ASP A 114 6.69 8.17 10.96
N ASN A 115 7.24 8.80 12.01
CA ASN A 115 7.81 10.15 11.89
C ASN A 115 9.33 10.09 11.73
N GLY A 116 9.87 10.57 10.62
CA GLY A 116 11.30 10.57 10.39
C GLY A 116 11.61 10.28 8.94
N SER A 117 12.89 10.37 8.59
CA SER A 117 13.33 9.91 7.27
C SER A 117 13.86 8.49 7.41
N ASP A 118 13.03 7.54 7.04
CA ASP A 118 13.22 6.12 7.37
C ASP A 118 13.72 5.30 6.19
N VAL A 119 14.20 4.10 6.48
CA VAL A 119 14.48 3.07 5.47
C VAL A 119 13.57 1.89 5.73
N LEU A 120 12.67 1.60 4.78
CA LEU A 120 11.75 0.46 4.84
C LEU A 120 12.18 -0.55 3.77
N SER A 121 12.76 -1.66 4.21
CA SER A 121 13.19 -2.75 3.35
C SER A 121 12.34 -3.99 3.63
N GLY A 122 11.44 -4.33 2.72
CA GLY A 122 10.57 -5.51 2.85
C GLY A 122 11.39 -6.81 2.87
N GLY A 123 11.96 -7.16 1.72
CA GLY A 123 12.87 -8.29 1.62
C GLY A 123 12.36 -9.34 0.63
N ASP A 124 12.31 -10.59 1.07
CA ASP A 124 11.76 -11.71 0.29
C ASP A 124 10.29 -11.90 0.65
N GLY A 125 9.36 -11.63 -0.27
CA GLY A 125 7.94 -11.88 -0.06
C GLY A 125 7.06 -10.87 -0.77
N ILE A 126 5.88 -10.58 -0.21
CA ILE A 126 5.01 -9.52 -0.69
C ILE A 126 4.76 -8.52 0.45
N ASP A 127 5.59 -7.49 0.47
CA ASP A 127 5.71 -6.59 1.61
C ASP A 127 4.87 -5.34 1.43
N THR A 128 4.38 -4.81 2.57
CA THR A 128 3.52 -3.64 2.61
C THR A 128 4.19 -2.49 3.34
N ALA A 129 4.39 -1.35 2.67
CA ALA A 129 4.66 -0.09 3.36
C ALA A 129 3.33 0.57 3.77
N SER A 130 3.19 0.93 5.04
CA SER A 130 1.98 1.56 5.60
C SER A 130 2.26 2.98 6.08
N PHE A 131 1.33 3.90 5.81
CA PHE A 131 1.45 5.31 6.18
C PHE A 131 0.24 5.77 7.00
N THR A 132 0.47 6.68 7.96
CA THR A 132 -0.56 7.24 8.84
C THR A 132 -0.85 8.72 8.57
N THR A 133 0.01 9.38 7.79
CA THR A 133 -0.11 10.79 7.39
C THR A 133 -0.10 10.92 5.87
N ALA A 134 -0.52 12.08 5.38
CA ALA A 134 -0.58 12.35 3.94
C ALA A 134 0.79 12.13 3.28
N VAL A 135 0.85 11.30 2.25
CA VAL A 135 2.08 10.84 1.61
C VAL A 135 2.07 11.13 0.11
N VAL A 136 3.22 11.56 -0.42
CA VAL A 136 3.49 11.56 -1.86
C VAL A 136 4.52 10.47 -2.14
N ILE A 137 4.22 9.50 -3.00
CA ILE A 137 5.12 8.39 -3.33
C ILE A 137 5.49 8.43 -4.81
N GLY A 138 6.78 8.25 -5.09
CA GLY A 138 7.28 8.09 -6.44
C GLY A 138 8.77 7.76 -6.47
N ASN A 139 9.18 6.95 -7.45
CA ASN A 139 10.58 6.51 -7.62
C ASN A 139 11.18 5.85 -6.36
N GLY A 140 10.40 5.01 -5.66
CA GLY A 140 10.85 4.29 -4.47
C GLY A 140 11.08 5.18 -3.24
N LYS A 141 10.49 6.37 -3.20
CA LYS A 141 10.52 7.28 -2.06
C LYS A 141 9.13 7.70 -1.64
N ALA A 142 8.91 7.84 -0.34
CA ALA A 142 7.70 8.40 0.25
C ALA A 142 8.03 9.74 0.93
N TYR A 143 7.21 10.76 0.70
CA TYR A 143 7.41 12.11 1.22
C TYR A 143 6.23 12.50 2.11
N SER A 144 6.53 12.80 3.38
CA SER A 144 5.56 13.22 4.40
C SER A 144 6.01 14.55 5.01
N GLY A 145 5.64 15.67 4.37
CA GLY A 145 6.14 16.99 4.77
C GLY A 145 7.62 17.20 4.43
N SER A 146 8.48 17.33 5.45
CA SER A 146 9.94 17.41 5.27
C SER A 146 10.62 16.06 5.22
N ASP A 147 9.91 15.03 5.63
CA ASP A 147 10.47 13.72 5.93
C ASP A 147 10.39 12.85 4.67
N VAL A 148 11.42 12.02 4.47
CA VAL A 148 11.58 11.24 3.24
C VAL A 148 12.03 9.83 3.57
N ASP A 149 11.18 8.87 3.23
CA ASP A 149 11.48 7.45 3.42
C ASP A 149 12.00 6.81 2.14
N ASP A 150 12.97 5.91 2.28
CA ASP A 150 13.41 5.02 1.21
C ASP A 150 12.62 3.70 1.27
N LEU A 151 11.95 3.36 0.17
CA LEU A 151 11.19 2.12 0.02
C LEU A 151 11.97 1.15 -0.86
N ILE A 152 12.35 0.00 -0.29
CA ILE A 152 13.19 -1.02 -0.93
C ILE A 152 12.47 -2.36 -0.87
N SER A 153 12.32 -3.02 -2.02
CA SER A 153 11.59 -4.30 -2.12
C SER A 153 10.23 -4.24 -1.42
N ILE A 154 9.41 -3.28 -1.84
CA ILE A 154 8.03 -3.10 -1.35
C ILE A 154 7.11 -3.32 -2.53
N GLU A 155 6.18 -4.26 -2.37
CA GLU A 155 5.23 -4.66 -3.39
C GLU A 155 3.85 -4.04 -3.20
N LYS A 156 3.51 -3.64 -1.97
CA LYS A 156 2.20 -3.06 -1.63
C LYS A 156 2.33 -1.74 -0.89
N ILE A 157 1.41 -0.84 -1.18
CA ILE A 157 1.24 0.42 -0.47
C ILE A 157 -0.11 0.42 0.24
N SER A 158 -0.09 0.71 1.54
CA SER A 158 -1.28 1.13 2.28
C SER A 158 -1.10 2.59 2.70
N ALA A 159 -1.71 3.50 1.93
CA ALA A 159 -1.68 4.92 2.24
C ALA A 159 -2.60 5.25 3.45
N SER A 160 -2.75 6.53 3.72
CA SER A 160 -3.26 7.06 4.97
C SER A 160 -4.78 7.25 4.96
N ARG A 161 -5.28 8.13 5.83
CA ARG A 161 -6.70 8.59 5.81
C ARG A 161 -6.82 10.04 5.34
N ASN A 162 -5.77 10.54 4.71
CA ASN A 162 -5.69 11.89 4.17
C ASN A 162 -5.49 11.79 2.66
N ASN A 163 -5.64 12.92 1.97
CA ASN A 163 -5.38 12.96 0.54
C ASN A 163 -3.92 12.59 0.24
N ASP A 164 -3.76 11.44 -0.41
CA ASP A 164 -2.49 10.84 -0.77
C ASP A 164 -2.23 10.94 -2.27
N HIS A 165 -0.96 10.89 -2.66
CA HIS A 165 -0.55 10.85 -4.06
C HIS A 165 0.46 9.72 -4.22
N VAL A 166 0.04 8.59 -4.77
CA VAL A 166 0.88 7.40 -4.90
C VAL A 166 1.11 7.10 -6.38
N VAL A 167 2.38 7.11 -6.81
CA VAL A 167 2.79 6.72 -8.16
C VAL A 167 3.83 5.60 -8.07
N GLY A 168 3.56 4.48 -8.74
CA GLY A 168 4.56 3.42 -8.89
C GLY A 168 3.99 2.08 -9.35
N ASP A 169 4.87 1.24 -9.88
CA ASP A 169 4.52 -0.10 -10.37
C ASP A 169 4.46 -1.11 -9.21
N TYR A 170 3.49 -0.92 -8.30
CA TYR A 170 3.23 -1.78 -7.14
C TYR A 170 2.14 -2.81 -7.44
N GLN A 171 2.23 -3.99 -6.85
CA GLN A 171 1.25 -5.06 -7.01
C GLN A 171 -0.14 -4.63 -6.48
N GLU A 172 -0.17 -3.92 -5.35
CA GLU A 172 -1.41 -3.35 -4.80
C GLU A 172 -1.16 -1.97 -4.17
N ILE A 173 -2.06 -1.02 -4.46
CA ILE A 173 -2.10 0.29 -3.80
C ILE A 173 -3.49 0.51 -3.21
N LYS A 174 -3.54 0.88 -1.94
CA LYS A 174 -4.75 1.35 -1.24
C LYS A 174 -4.59 2.80 -0.85
N GLY A 175 -5.50 3.67 -1.31
CA GLY A 175 -5.58 5.09 -0.94
C GLY A 175 -6.02 5.28 0.51
N GLY A 176 -6.91 4.41 0.98
CA GLY A 176 -7.36 4.39 2.37
C GLY A 176 -8.51 5.37 2.58
N GLY A 177 -8.24 6.62 2.89
CA GLY A 177 -9.30 7.62 2.87
C GLY A 177 -8.78 8.99 2.53
N GLY A 178 -9.61 9.87 2.02
CA GLY A 178 -9.14 11.14 1.48
C GLY A 178 -9.67 11.31 0.07
N ASN A 179 -9.12 12.23 -0.69
CA ASN A 179 -9.33 12.25 -2.14
C ASN A 179 -7.95 12.00 -2.73
N ASP A 180 -7.72 10.76 -3.15
CA ASP A 180 -6.39 10.26 -3.46
C ASP A 180 -6.12 10.30 -4.96
N TYR A 181 -4.86 10.46 -5.33
CA TYR A 181 -4.39 10.22 -6.69
C TYR A 181 -3.51 8.97 -6.68
N ILE A 182 -3.94 7.95 -7.39
CA ILE A 182 -3.27 6.64 -7.45
C ILE A 182 -2.93 6.33 -8.90
N GLU A 183 -1.64 6.17 -9.18
CA GLU A 183 -1.14 5.87 -10.51
C GLU A 183 -0.26 4.60 -10.48
N GLY A 184 -0.70 3.59 -11.22
CA GLY A 184 0.01 2.35 -11.47
C GLY A 184 1.18 2.50 -12.45
N GLY A 185 1.76 1.36 -12.82
CA GLY A 185 2.97 1.29 -13.62
C GLY A 185 2.76 0.68 -15.00
N THR A 186 3.60 -0.29 -15.35
CA THR A 186 3.50 -1.00 -16.63
C THR A 186 3.11 -2.48 -16.47
N SER A 187 3.02 -2.93 -15.22
CA SER A 187 2.59 -4.27 -14.85
C SER A 187 1.12 -4.23 -14.45
N ALA A 188 0.46 -5.39 -14.40
CA ALA A 188 -0.90 -5.45 -13.89
C ALA A 188 -0.94 -5.10 -12.39
N ASN A 189 -1.64 -4.03 -12.03
CA ASN A 189 -1.75 -3.51 -10.67
C ASN A 189 -3.18 -3.71 -10.11
N VAL A 190 -3.28 -3.75 -8.77
CA VAL A 190 -4.54 -3.65 -8.04
C VAL A 190 -4.64 -2.28 -7.39
N LEU A 191 -5.51 -1.42 -7.88
CA LEU A 191 -5.66 -0.05 -7.37
C LEU A 191 -6.99 0.10 -6.65
N LYS A 192 -6.96 0.62 -5.41
CA LYS A 192 -8.14 0.81 -4.56
C LYS A 192 -8.15 2.23 -3.99
N GLY A 193 -9.10 3.06 -4.40
CA GLY A 193 -9.32 4.40 -3.82
C GLY A 193 -9.81 4.32 -2.37
N ASP A 194 -10.70 3.36 -2.09
CA ASP A 194 -11.34 3.15 -0.78
C ASP A 194 -12.34 4.26 -0.41
N GLN A 195 -11.99 5.25 0.42
CA GLN A 195 -12.94 6.28 0.89
C GLN A 195 -12.62 7.67 0.35
N GLY A 196 -13.57 8.26 -0.35
CA GLY A 196 -13.59 9.64 -0.80
C GLY A 196 -13.55 9.69 -2.32
N ASN A 197 -13.23 10.85 -2.90
CA ASN A 197 -13.32 11.02 -4.35
C ASN A 197 -11.94 10.84 -4.96
N ASP A 198 -11.67 9.64 -5.44
CA ASP A 198 -10.33 9.23 -5.84
C ASP A 198 -10.12 9.35 -7.35
N THR A 199 -8.86 9.51 -7.76
CA THR A 199 -8.45 9.43 -9.16
C THR A 199 -7.52 8.24 -9.32
N LEU A 200 -7.91 7.27 -10.14
CA LEU A 200 -7.16 6.05 -10.41
C LEU A 200 -6.70 6.04 -11.87
N VAL A 201 -5.40 5.88 -12.06
CA VAL A 201 -4.74 5.75 -13.36
C VAL A 201 -4.03 4.40 -13.39
N GLY A 202 -4.53 3.44 -14.17
CA GLY A 202 -3.88 2.12 -14.31
C GLY A 202 -2.51 2.22 -15.01
N ASN A 203 -2.42 3.10 -16.01
CA ASN A 203 -1.38 3.08 -17.04
C ASN A 203 -1.42 1.74 -17.80
N ALA A 204 -0.28 1.21 -18.27
CA ALA A 204 -0.29 0.00 -19.06
C ALA A 204 -0.31 -1.23 -18.15
N GLY A 205 -1.09 -2.23 -18.50
CA GLY A 205 -1.28 -3.38 -17.65
C GLY A 205 -2.65 -3.97 -17.90
N GLY A 206 -2.97 -5.05 -17.19
CA GLY A 206 -4.36 -5.48 -17.06
C GLY A 206 -4.79 -5.22 -15.65
N ASP A 207 -5.16 -3.98 -15.37
CA ASP A 207 -5.30 -3.49 -14.02
C ASP A 207 -6.67 -3.84 -13.47
N THR A 208 -6.73 -4.02 -12.16
CA THR A 208 -8.00 -4.20 -11.46
C THR A 208 -8.23 -3.03 -10.52
N LEU A 209 -9.29 -2.28 -10.82
CA LEU A 209 -9.53 -0.97 -10.22
C LEU A 209 -10.81 -1.00 -9.36
N TRP A 210 -10.71 -0.44 -8.17
CA TRP A 210 -11.85 -0.16 -7.29
C TRP A 210 -11.82 1.30 -6.89
N GLY A 211 -12.87 2.05 -7.25
CA GLY A 211 -13.03 3.42 -6.77
C GLY A 211 -13.33 3.42 -5.27
N GLY A 212 -14.27 2.55 -4.86
CA GLY A 212 -14.74 2.46 -3.49
C GLY A 212 -15.96 3.33 -3.26
N SER A 213 -15.91 4.19 -2.24
CA SER A 213 -17.01 5.06 -1.86
C SER A 213 -16.67 6.52 -2.12
N GLY A 214 -17.46 7.17 -2.95
CA GLY A 214 -17.27 8.57 -3.32
C GLY A 214 -17.55 8.72 -4.80
N GLY A 215 -17.21 9.87 -5.38
CA GLY A 215 -17.29 10.11 -6.82
C GLY A 215 -15.93 9.96 -7.44
N ASP A 216 -15.64 8.75 -7.93
CA ASP A 216 -14.30 8.37 -8.35
C ASP A 216 -14.08 8.61 -9.85
N VAL A 217 -12.82 8.81 -10.23
CA VAL A 217 -12.40 9.04 -11.60
C VAL A 217 -11.41 7.96 -12.02
N PHE A 218 -11.75 7.21 -13.05
CA PHE A 218 -10.85 6.28 -13.71
C PHE A 218 -10.31 6.95 -14.97
N ASP A 219 -9.04 7.35 -14.94
CA ASP A 219 -8.44 8.20 -15.97
C ASP A 219 -7.56 7.40 -16.94
N TYR A 220 -7.85 7.60 -18.23
CA TYR A 220 -7.25 6.89 -19.34
C TYR A 220 -6.70 7.90 -20.35
N ASN A 221 -5.39 7.83 -20.59
CA ASN A 221 -4.68 8.82 -21.39
C ASN A 221 -4.17 8.24 -22.72
N TYR A 222 -4.00 6.91 -22.81
CA TYR A 222 -3.54 6.22 -24.00
C TYR A 222 -4.34 4.94 -24.25
N VAL A 223 -4.45 4.52 -25.52
CA VAL A 223 -5.10 3.24 -25.86
C VAL A 223 -4.37 2.03 -25.28
N THR A 224 -3.07 2.19 -24.98
CA THR A 224 -2.24 1.18 -24.34
C THR A 224 -2.52 1.00 -22.86
N ASP A 225 -3.32 1.88 -22.27
CA ASP A 225 -3.67 1.79 -20.85
C ASP A 225 -4.67 0.64 -20.60
N SER A 226 -5.44 0.23 -21.63
CA SER A 226 -6.38 -0.89 -21.51
C SER A 226 -6.56 -1.58 -22.86
N PRO A 227 -5.52 -2.27 -23.38
CA PRO A 227 -5.50 -2.75 -24.75
C PRO A 227 -6.56 -3.82 -25.01
N TYR A 228 -7.12 -3.82 -26.23
CA TYR A 228 -8.09 -4.85 -26.67
C TYR A 228 -7.38 -6.14 -27.14
N ASP A 229 -6.69 -6.81 -26.21
CA ASP A 229 -5.96 -8.07 -26.45
C ASP A 229 -6.27 -9.16 -25.41
N GLY A 230 -7.26 -8.91 -24.54
CA GLY A 230 -7.68 -9.80 -23.47
C GLY A 230 -6.98 -9.56 -22.13
N VAL A 231 -6.10 -8.55 -22.04
CA VAL A 231 -5.57 -8.06 -20.77
C VAL A 231 -6.00 -6.63 -20.45
N GLY A 232 -7.09 -6.13 -21.02
CA GLY A 232 -7.63 -4.81 -20.66
C GLY A 232 -8.07 -4.73 -19.18
N ASP A 233 -8.16 -3.50 -18.70
CA ASP A 233 -8.53 -3.18 -17.33
C ASP A 233 -9.94 -3.61 -16.96
N VAL A 234 -10.11 -3.86 -15.67
CA VAL A 234 -11.40 -4.17 -15.07
C VAL A 234 -11.68 -3.28 -13.87
N ILE A 235 -12.69 -2.42 -14.01
CA ILE A 235 -13.26 -1.64 -12.91
C ILE A 235 -14.34 -2.48 -12.24
N LYS A 236 -14.19 -2.71 -10.93
CA LYS A 236 -14.94 -3.74 -10.20
C LYS A 236 -16.19 -3.24 -9.49
N ASP A 237 -16.30 -1.95 -9.24
CA ASP A 237 -17.35 -1.36 -8.40
C ASP A 237 -17.93 -0.04 -8.94
N PHE A 238 -17.82 0.19 -10.25
CA PHE A 238 -18.28 1.43 -10.89
C PHE A 238 -19.75 1.76 -10.59
N GLN A 239 -20.00 2.97 -10.10
CA GLN A 239 -21.30 3.51 -9.71
C GLN A 239 -21.75 4.58 -10.72
N SER A 240 -22.62 4.21 -11.66
CA SER A 240 -23.21 5.17 -12.60
C SER A 240 -23.97 6.30 -11.89
N GLY A 241 -23.83 7.51 -12.42
CA GLY A 241 -24.31 8.76 -11.84
C GLY A 241 -23.39 9.36 -10.79
N VAL A 242 -22.39 8.62 -10.33
CA VAL A 242 -21.45 9.00 -9.28
C VAL A 242 -20.04 9.04 -9.87
N ASP A 243 -19.51 7.90 -10.27
CA ASP A 243 -18.16 7.74 -10.83
C ASP A 243 -18.06 8.25 -12.26
N LYS A 244 -16.82 8.40 -12.73
CA LYS A 244 -16.47 8.91 -14.05
C LYS A 244 -15.39 8.08 -14.70
N ILE A 245 -15.55 7.79 -15.98
CA ILE A 245 -14.48 7.33 -16.87
C ILE A 245 -13.99 8.55 -17.63
N ASP A 246 -12.73 8.91 -17.47
CA ASP A 246 -12.13 10.05 -18.15
C ASP A 246 -11.47 9.59 -19.45
N LEU A 247 -11.99 10.11 -20.56
CA LEU A 247 -11.51 9.84 -21.91
C LEU A 247 -11.18 11.16 -22.65
N ARG A 248 -10.96 12.26 -21.92
CA ARG A 248 -10.67 13.58 -22.52
C ARG A 248 -9.43 13.56 -23.40
N ALA A 249 -8.47 12.67 -23.12
CA ALA A 249 -7.27 12.49 -23.93
C ALA A 249 -7.56 12.02 -25.37
N PHE A 250 -8.67 11.30 -25.58
CA PHE A 250 -9.04 10.72 -26.87
C PHE A 250 -9.80 11.71 -27.78
N ASN A 251 -10.15 12.91 -27.28
CA ASN A 251 -10.87 13.96 -28.04
C ASN A 251 -12.13 13.42 -28.76
N VAL A 252 -12.88 12.58 -28.05
CA VAL A 252 -14.12 11.95 -28.51
C VAL A 252 -15.32 12.76 -28.01
N SER A 253 -16.46 12.70 -28.72
CA SER A 253 -17.68 13.37 -28.27
C SER A 253 -18.91 12.53 -28.59
N PHE A 254 -19.90 12.56 -27.68
CA PHE A 254 -21.21 11.96 -27.93
C PHE A 254 -22.13 12.93 -28.69
N ASP A 255 -22.88 12.40 -29.64
CA ASP A 255 -24.00 13.08 -30.29
C ASP A 255 -25.23 13.10 -29.38
N SER A 256 -26.28 13.80 -29.82
CA SER A 256 -27.53 13.93 -29.05
C SER A 256 -28.30 12.62 -28.82
N ASN A 257 -27.88 11.52 -29.47
CA ASN A 257 -28.46 10.19 -29.33
C ASN A 257 -27.53 9.22 -28.57
N GLY A 258 -26.37 9.70 -28.09
CA GLY A 258 -25.36 8.87 -27.43
C GLY A 258 -24.44 8.09 -28.37
N GLY A 259 -24.47 8.37 -29.69
CA GLY A 259 -23.49 7.86 -30.65
C GLY A 259 -22.23 8.76 -30.70
N THR A 260 -21.14 8.33 -31.32
CA THR A 260 -19.90 9.13 -31.38
C THR A 260 -19.82 10.05 -32.58
N VAL A 261 -19.12 11.17 -32.45
CA VAL A 261 -18.85 12.13 -33.53
C VAL A 261 -17.34 12.28 -33.74
N GLY A 262 -16.84 11.90 -34.92
CA GLY A 262 -15.42 12.03 -35.29
C GLY A 262 -14.88 10.82 -36.04
N SER A 263 -13.57 10.81 -36.32
CA SER A 263 -12.86 9.60 -36.76
C SER A 263 -12.55 8.66 -35.61
N TRP A 264 -12.55 9.16 -34.36
CA TRP A 264 -12.40 8.35 -33.15
C TRP A 264 -13.79 8.03 -32.63
N GLN A 265 -14.03 6.78 -32.24
CA GLN A 265 -15.31 6.26 -31.81
C GLN A 265 -15.18 5.61 -30.44
N VAL A 266 -16.10 5.92 -29.53
CA VAL A 266 -16.33 5.22 -28.26
C VAL A 266 -17.66 4.46 -28.30
N GLY A 267 -17.63 3.15 -28.12
CA GLY A 267 -18.86 2.38 -27.97
C GLY A 267 -19.02 1.80 -26.58
N ILE A 268 -20.25 1.40 -26.31
CA ILE A 268 -20.65 0.77 -25.05
C ILE A 268 -21.45 -0.47 -25.42
N ASP A 269 -20.93 -1.63 -25.06
CA ASP A 269 -21.61 -2.92 -25.13
C ASP A 269 -21.91 -3.43 -23.71
N HIS A 270 -22.91 -4.30 -23.57
CA HIS A 270 -23.21 -4.93 -22.28
C HIS A 270 -23.87 -6.29 -22.46
N ASN A 271 -23.76 -7.13 -21.43
CA ASN A 271 -24.46 -8.41 -21.36
C ASN A 271 -25.62 -8.36 -20.33
N SER A 272 -26.44 -9.41 -20.29
CA SER A 272 -27.55 -9.51 -19.34
C SER A 272 -27.11 -9.73 -17.89
N ALA A 273 -25.82 -9.96 -17.63
CA ALA A 273 -25.24 -10.16 -16.30
C ALA A 273 -24.75 -8.84 -15.67
N GLY A 274 -24.83 -7.71 -16.38
CA GLY A 274 -24.40 -6.40 -15.87
C GLY A 274 -22.92 -6.10 -16.08
N THR A 275 -22.23 -6.86 -16.92
CA THR A 275 -20.90 -6.47 -17.43
C THR A 275 -21.08 -5.50 -18.58
N TYR A 276 -20.38 -4.37 -18.53
CA TYR A 276 -20.29 -3.39 -19.60
C TYR A 276 -18.87 -3.38 -20.17
N TRP A 277 -18.76 -3.12 -21.47
CA TRP A 277 -17.51 -2.91 -22.18
C TRP A 277 -17.54 -1.54 -22.83
N VAL A 278 -16.62 -0.67 -22.40
CA VAL A 278 -16.39 0.62 -23.05
C VAL A 278 -15.19 0.44 -23.97
N TRP A 279 -15.40 0.59 -25.27
CA TRP A 279 -14.33 0.42 -26.25
C TRP A 279 -14.02 1.70 -27.00
N VAL A 280 -12.75 1.88 -27.36
CA VAL A 280 -12.28 3.02 -28.16
C VAL A 280 -11.65 2.51 -29.47
N ASN A 281 -12.10 3.09 -30.58
CA ASN A 281 -11.45 3.05 -31.89
C ASN A 281 -10.89 4.44 -32.21
N THR A 282 -9.64 4.51 -32.62
CA THR A 282 -8.86 5.74 -32.79
C THR A 282 -8.52 6.10 -34.24
N ASP A 283 -8.89 5.27 -35.22
CA ASP A 283 -8.61 5.57 -36.63
C ASP A 283 -9.82 5.42 -37.57
N GLY A 284 -10.98 5.06 -37.01
CA GLY A 284 -12.26 4.94 -37.69
C GLY A 284 -12.36 3.70 -38.56
N ASP A 285 -11.47 2.72 -38.36
CA ASP A 285 -11.57 1.41 -38.98
C ASP A 285 -12.62 0.53 -38.27
N SER A 286 -12.49 -0.79 -38.34
CA SER A 286 -13.38 -1.72 -37.61
C SER A 286 -12.70 -2.43 -36.44
N ALA A 287 -11.44 -2.13 -36.17
CA ALA A 287 -10.69 -2.65 -35.04
C ALA A 287 -11.05 -1.86 -33.78
N ILE A 288 -10.83 -2.48 -32.62
CA ILE A 288 -10.92 -1.82 -31.33
C ILE A 288 -9.49 -1.78 -30.83
N GLU A 289 -9.02 -0.63 -30.36
CA GLU A 289 -7.68 -0.49 -29.80
C GLU A 289 -7.68 -0.63 -28.29
N MET A 290 -8.76 -0.21 -27.64
CA MET A 290 -8.90 -0.17 -26.20
C MET A 290 -10.25 -0.71 -25.77
N GLU A 291 -10.29 -1.49 -24.70
CA GLU A 291 -11.53 -1.93 -24.05
C GLU A 291 -11.37 -1.90 -22.54
N ILE A 292 -12.29 -1.23 -21.86
CA ILE A 292 -12.40 -1.19 -20.40
C ILE A 292 -13.59 -2.03 -19.99
N THR A 293 -13.39 -2.98 -19.08
CA THR A 293 -14.48 -3.81 -18.54
C THR A 293 -15.01 -3.20 -17.25
N LEU A 294 -16.33 -3.04 -17.14
CA LEU A 294 -17.00 -2.65 -15.90
C LEU A 294 -17.85 -3.81 -15.39
N ASP A 295 -17.59 -4.26 -14.16
CA ASP A 295 -18.36 -5.33 -13.53
C ASP A 295 -19.54 -4.80 -12.72
N ASN A 296 -20.67 -5.52 -12.75
CA ASN A 296 -21.86 -5.28 -11.93
C ASN A 296 -22.51 -3.89 -12.08
N VAL A 297 -22.36 -3.25 -13.23
CA VAL A 297 -22.97 -1.95 -13.51
C VAL A 297 -24.45 -2.13 -13.89
N SER A 298 -25.33 -1.32 -13.30
CA SER A 298 -26.78 -1.43 -13.55
C SER A 298 -27.25 -0.66 -14.79
N ASN A 299 -26.61 0.48 -15.08
CA ASN A 299 -26.85 1.33 -16.24
C ASN A 299 -25.58 2.15 -16.49
N LEU A 300 -25.32 2.57 -17.72
CA LEU A 300 -24.24 3.48 -18.07
C LEU A 300 -24.78 4.59 -18.99
N SER A 301 -24.35 5.83 -18.79
CA SER A 301 -24.91 7.00 -19.48
C SER A 301 -23.83 8.00 -19.85
N ALA A 302 -24.15 8.95 -20.74
CA ALA A 302 -23.20 9.99 -21.15
C ALA A 302 -22.68 10.86 -19.98
N SER A 303 -23.40 10.95 -18.86
CA SER A 303 -22.93 11.67 -17.67
C SER A 303 -21.86 10.93 -16.86
N ASP A 304 -21.59 9.67 -17.20
CA ASP A 304 -20.57 8.83 -16.55
C ASP A 304 -19.20 8.98 -17.22
N PHE A 305 -19.10 9.85 -18.22
CA PHE A 305 -17.88 10.09 -18.97
C PHE A 305 -17.44 11.55 -18.87
N LEU A 306 -16.14 11.76 -18.76
CA LEU A 306 -15.49 13.04 -19.04
C LEU A 306 -14.90 12.95 -20.44
N LEU A 307 -15.38 13.81 -21.35
CA LEU A 307 -15.02 13.83 -22.77
C LEU A 307 -14.52 15.22 -23.20
#